data_AF-A0AA40VCS1-F1
#
_entry.id   AF-A0AA40VCS1-F1
#
_cell.length_a   1.000
_cell.length_b   1.000
_cell.length_c   1.000
_cell.angle_alpha   90.00
_cell.angle_beta   90.00
_cell.angle_gamma   90.00
#
_symmetry.space_group_name_H-M   'P 1'
#
loop_
_entity.id
_entity.type
_entity.pdbx_description
1 polymer ?
#
loop_
_entity_poly.entity_id
_entity_poly.type
_entity_poly.pdbx_seq_one_letter_code
_entity_poly.pdbx_strand_id
1 'polypeptide(L)'
;MSDEPRLLAEIHAARALMRAQALGAASGHTARPSTRPSNRPSHAALWAHADREPGRPVDLAVVRAIRTDPETARRYRTLLGAQALAHAPLAAAASDGAITRRRVGPFDLEILEGAPPLLILRGPDASMPRRIEAWLGDEAVRLDLGPPADGAILLALDPSVPEADQLGRMLRDPACAVFLL
;
A
#
# COMPACT_ATOMS: atom_id res chain seq x y z
N MET A 1 -13.20 -47.12 -26.93
CA MET A 1 -11.97 -46.80 -26.18
C MET A 1 -11.58 -45.38 -26.59
N SER A 2 -12.06 -44.36 -25.85
CA SER A 2 -12.07 -42.96 -26.29
C SER A 2 -10.69 -42.30 -26.21
N ASP A 3 -10.28 -41.68 -27.32
CA ASP A 3 -9.02 -40.93 -27.51
C ASP A 3 -9.10 -39.50 -26.93
N GLU A 4 -9.92 -39.34 -25.89
CA GLU A 4 -10.24 -38.09 -25.22
C GLU A 4 -9.03 -37.37 -24.58
N PRO A 5 -8.07 -38.07 -23.93
CA PRO A 5 -6.90 -37.38 -23.37
C PRO A 5 -5.96 -36.87 -24.47
N ARG A 6 -5.93 -37.54 -25.63
CA ARG A 6 -5.10 -37.15 -26.78
C ARG A 6 -5.66 -35.91 -27.47
N LEU A 7 -6.98 -35.86 -27.65
CA LEU A 7 -7.67 -34.68 -28.19
C LEU A 7 -7.47 -33.45 -27.30
N LEU A 8 -7.55 -33.62 -25.97
CA LEU A 8 -7.30 -32.53 -25.02
C LEU A 8 -5.85 -32.04 -25.09
N ALA A 9 -4.87 -32.94 -25.19
CA ALA A 9 -3.47 -32.56 -25.34
C ALA A 9 -3.21 -31.77 -26.64
N GLU A 10 -3.84 -32.16 -27.74
CA GLU A 10 -3.75 -31.45 -29.03
C GLU A 10 -4.38 -30.04 -28.96
N ILE A 11 -5.52 -29.89 -28.28
CA ILE A 11 -6.15 -28.57 -28.07
C ILE A 11 -5.25 -27.66 -27.21
N HIS A 12 -4.59 -28.20 -26.18
CA HIS A 12 -3.65 -27.45 -25.36
C HIS A 12 -2.40 -27.03 -26.14
N ALA A 13 -1.87 -27.91 -26.98
CA ALA A 13 -0.74 -27.62 -27.86
C ALA A 13 -1.10 -26.53 -28.90
N ALA A 14 -2.28 -26.63 -29.52
CA ALA A 14 -2.78 -25.63 -30.46
C ALA A 14 -2.93 -24.25 -29.80
N ARG A 15 -3.48 -24.19 -28.56
CA ARG A 15 -3.57 -22.94 -27.79
C ARG A 15 -2.22 -22.34 -27.40
N ALA A 16 -1.21 -23.17 -27.13
CA ALA A 16 0.13 -22.70 -26.84
C ALA A 16 0.77 -22.05 -28.09
N LEU A 17 0.59 -22.70 -29.25
CA LEU A 17 1.07 -22.20 -30.54
C LEU A 17 0.40 -20.87 -30.94
N MET A 18 -0.92 -20.75 -30.76
CA MET A 18 -1.64 -19.50 -31.02
C MET A 18 -1.18 -18.35 -30.10
N ARG A 19 -0.87 -18.62 -28.83
CA ARG A 19 -0.30 -17.61 -27.92
C ARG A 19 1.11 -17.18 -28.34
N ALA A 20 1.95 -18.11 -28.77
CA ALA A 20 3.28 -17.80 -29.28
C ALA A 20 3.20 -16.97 -30.58
N GLN A 21 2.24 -17.26 -31.46
CA GLN A 21 2.01 -16.50 -32.69
C GLN A 21 1.41 -15.11 -32.42
N ALA A 22 0.52 -14.97 -31.44
CA ALA A 22 0.01 -13.65 -31.01
C ALA A 22 1.13 -12.75 -30.43
N LEU A 23 2.15 -13.35 -29.79
CA LEU A 23 3.36 -12.65 -29.34
C LEU A 23 4.34 -12.38 -30.50
N GLY A 24 4.39 -13.24 -31.51
CA GLY A 24 5.27 -13.10 -32.69
C GLY A 24 4.74 -12.16 -33.78
N ALA A 25 3.43 -12.03 -33.95
CA ALA A 25 2.80 -11.21 -35.01
C ALA A 25 2.86 -9.69 -34.74
N ALA A 26 3.34 -9.26 -33.56
CA ALA A 26 3.70 -7.88 -33.29
C ALA A 26 5.12 -7.51 -33.78
N SER A 27 5.87 -8.45 -34.36
CA SER A 27 7.26 -8.24 -34.81
C SER A 27 7.42 -8.47 -36.31
N GLY A 28 6.87 -7.54 -37.09
CA GLY A 28 7.23 -7.34 -38.50
C GLY A 28 8.02 -6.04 -38.67
N HIS A 29 9.26 -6.18 -39.16
CA HIS A 29 10.14 -5.13 -39.72
C HIS A 29 10.83 -4.13 -38.77
N THR A 30 12.15 -4.35 -38.59
CA THR A 30 13.21 -3.36 -38.32
C THR A 30 12.88 -2.27 -37.28
N ALA A 31 12.82 -2.66 -36.02
CA ALA A 31 13.09 -1.73 -34.93
C ALA A 31 14.15 -2.38 -34.04
N ARG A 32 15.29 -1.68 -33.88
CA ARG A 32 16.21 -1.86 -32.74
C ARG A 32 15.39 -2.23 -31.49
N PRO A 33 15.82 -3.17 -30.64
CA PRO A 33 15.22 -3.31 -29.33
C PRO A 33 15.48 -2.02 -28.56
N SER A 34 14.58 -1.04 -28.69
CA SER A 34 14.36 -0.02 -27.68
C SER A 34 13.60 -0.70 -26.55
N THR A 35 14.25 -1.66 -25.89
CA THR A 35 14.02 -1.94 -24.48
C THR A 35 14.42 -0.66 -23.76
N ARG A 36 13.52 0.33 -23.73
CA ARG A 36 13.43 1.16 -22.54
C ARG A 36 13.30 0.16 -21.41
N PRO A 37 14.21 0.11 -20.43
CA PRO A 37 13.94 -0.67 -19.24
C PRO A 37 12.55 -0.23 -18.77
N SER A 38 11.64 -1.19 -18.58
CA SER A 38 10.37 -0.89 -17.94
C SER A 38 10.74 -0.31 -16.59
N ASN A 39 10.72 1.03 -16.48
CA ASN A 39 11.14 1.77 -15.29
C ASN A 39 10.13 1.61 -14.13
N ARG A 40 9.31 0.55 -14.20
CA ARG A 40 8.30 0.17 -13.24
C ARG A 40 8.92 -0.84 -12.30
N PRO A 41 8.82 -0.62 -10.98
CA PRO A 41 9.35 -1.56 -10.01
C PRO A 41 8.65 -2.92 -10.16
N SER A 42 9.41 -3.99 -9.95
CA SER A 42 8.86 -5.34 -9.91
C SER A 42 7.95 -5.51 -8.69
N HIS A 43 7.10 -6.53 -8.71
CA HIS A 43 6.27 -6.85 -7.53
C HIS A 43 7.14 -7.14 -6.29
N ALA A 44 8.27 -7.85 -6.46
CA ALA A 44 9.21 -8.11 -5.38
C ALA A 44 9.82 -6.81 -4.81
N ALA A 45 10.13 -5.82 -5.66
CA ALA A 45 10.63 -4.53 -5.20
C ALA A 45 9.58 -3.74 -4.42
N LEU A 46 8.32 -3.78 -4.87
CA LEU A 46 7.19 -3.18 -4.12
C LEU A 46 6.96 -3.89 -2.78
N TRP A 47 7.05 -5.21 -2.75
CA TRP A 47 6.92 -6.01 -1.54
C TRP A 47 8.05 -5.71 -0.54
N ALA A 48 9.31 -5.69 -1.00
CA ALA A 48 10.45 -5.33 -0.17
C ALA A 48 10.33 -3.91 0.40
N HIS A 49 9.80 -2.98 -0.39
CA HIS A 49 9.50 -1.63 0.08
C HIS A 49 8.39 -1.61 1.14
N ALA A 50 7.34 -2.42 0.94
CA ALA A 50 6.22 -2.53 1.87
C ALA A 50 6.67 -3.10 3.24
N ASP A 51 7.44 -4.19 3.24
CA ASP A 51 7.87 -4.88 4.45
C ASP A 51 8.95 -4.12 5.25
N ARG A 52 9.62 -3.15 4.62
CA ARG A 52 10.69 -2.35 5.22
C ARG A 52 10.26 -1.68 6.53
N GLU A 53 11.09 -1.81 7.57
CA GLU A 53 10.93 -1.08 8.83
C GLU A 53 10.98 0.45 8.62
N PRO A 54 10.18 1.24 9.37
CA PRO A 54 10.26 2.69 9.37
C PRO A 54 11.70 3.17 9.64
N GLY A 55 12.10 4.28 9.02
CA GLY A 55 13.46 4.83 9.17
C GLY A 55 14.60 4.09 8.45
N ARG A 56 14.39 2.89 7.90
CA ARG A 56 15.43 2.18 7.12
C ARG A 56 15.63 2.82 5.73
N PRO A 57 16.80 2.64 5.08
CA PRO A 57 17.05 3.16 3.74
C PRO A 57 15.96 2.77 2.74
N VAL A 58 15.62 3.69 1.84
CA VAL A 58 14.61 3.51 0.79
C VAL A 58 15.25 3.40 -0.58
N ASP A 59 14.68 2.56 -1.44
CA ASP A 59 14.99 2.59 -2.87
C ASP A 59 14.27 3.80 -3.51
N LEU A 60 15.06 4.80 -3.90
CA LEU A 60 14.55 6.03 -4.50
C LEU A 60 13.85 5.81 -5.84
N ALA A 61 14.20 4.76 -6.59
CA ALA A 61 13.51 4.43 -7.83
C ALA A 61 12.09 3.93 -7.54
N VAL A 62 11.94 3.10 -6.51
CA VAL A 62 10.62 2.62 -6.05
C VAL A 62 9.78 3.77 -5.52
N VAL A 63 10.34 4.61 -4.63
CA VAL A 63 9.65 5.79 -4.08
C VAL A 63 9.20 6.73 -5.19
N ARG A 64 10.09 7.03 -6.15
CA ARG A 64 9.76 7.87 -7.30
C ARG A 64 8.66 7.25 -8.15
N ALA A 65 8.73 5.96 -8.44
CA ALA A 65 7.72 5.28 -9.24
C ALA A 65 6.36 5.27 -8.54
N ILE A 66 6.33 5.04 -7.23
CA ILE A 66 5.11 5.14 -6.43
C ILE A 66 4.51 6.55 -6.51
N ARG A 67 5.31 7.60 -6.38
CA ARG A 67 4.84 9.00 -6.41
C ARG A 67 4.39 9.46 -7.80
N THR A 68 5.06 9.02 -8.87
CA THR A 68 4.90 9.58 -10.22
C THR A 68 4.07 8.73 -11.18
N ASP A 69 3.91 7.42 -10.91
CA ASP A 69 3.10 6.51 -11.74
C ASP A 69 1.86 6.05 -10.96
N PRO A 70 0.66 6.56 -11.29
CA PRO A 70 -0.59 6.19 -10.61
C PRO A 70 -0.88 4.69 -10.61
N GLU A 71 -0.43 3.96 -11.64
CA GLU A 71 -0.60 2.51 -11.71
C GLU A 71 0.28 1.80 -10.67
N THR A 72 1.49 2.29 -10.45
CA THR A 72 2.41 1.80 -9.41
C THR A 72 1.89 2.14 -8.02
N ALA A 73 1.41 3.37 -7.80
CA ALA A 73 0.76 3.77 -6.56
C ALA A 73 -0.44 2.87 -6.22
N ARG A 74 -1.30 2.58 -7.21
CA ARG A 74 -2.45 1.68 -7.04
C ARG A 74 -2.00 0.27 -6.63
N ARG A 75 -1.03 -0.31 -7.36
CA ARG A 75 -0.48 -1.64 -7.05
C ARG A 75 0.10 -1.72 -5.64
N TYR A 76 0.83 -0.68 -5.25
CA TYR A 76 1.41 -0.58 -3.92
C TYR A 76 0.33 -0.51 -2.83
N ARG A 77 -0.69 0.35 -2.98
CA ARG A 77 -1.82 0.42 -2.03
C ARG A 77 -2.63 -0.86 -1.95
N THR A 78 -2.81 -1.57 -3.07
CA THR A 78 -3.43 -2.91 -3.06
C THR A 78 -2.59 -3.91 -2.27
N LEU A 79 -1.27 -3.87 -2.41
CA LEU A 79 -0.36 -4.72 -1.65
C LEU A 79 -0.42 -4.39 -0.15
N LEU A 80 -0.41 -3.10 0.22
CA LEU A 80 -0.59 -2.69 1.61
C LEU A 80 -1.92 -3.18 2.19
N GLY A 81 -3.03 -3.03 1.45
CA GLY A 81 -4.33 -3.49 1.89
C GLY A 81 -4.40 -5.01 2.12
N ALA A 82 -3.64 -5.79 1.35
CA ALA A 82 -3.54 -7.23 1.52
C ALA A 82 -2.69 -7.65 2.74
N GLN A 83 -1.74 -6.80 3.16
CA GLN A 83 -0.88 -7.04 4.33
C GLN A 83 -1.45 -6.48 5.64
N ALA A 84 -2.27 -5.44 5.55
CA ALA A 84 -2.76 -4.71 6.71
C ALA A 84 -3.70 -5.55 7.57
N LEU A 85 -3.54 -5.45 8.89
CA LEU A 85 -4.49 -5.95 9.88
C LEU A 85 -5.85 -5.25 9.74
N ALA A 86 -5.81 -3.97 9.38
CA ALA A 86 -6.99 -3.22 8.98
C ALA A 86 -6.59 -2.04 8.08
N HIS A 87 -7.51 -1.66 7.19
CA HIS A 87 -7.31 -0.53 6.31
C HIS A 87 -8.61 0.23 6.05
N ALA A 88 -8.48 1.52 5.77
CA ALA A 88 -9.55 2.39 5.32
C ALA A 88 -9.08 3.05 4.00
N PRO A 89 -9.44 2.50 2.83
CA PRO A 89 -8.91 2.94 1.53
C PRO A 89 -9.41 4.33 1.10
N LEU A 90 -10.53 4.79 1.67
CA LEU A 90 -11.10 6.14 1.56
C LEU A 90 -12.15 6.25 2.68
N ALA A 91 -12.06 7.25 3.56
CA ALA A 91 -13.11 7.49 4.55
C ALA A 91 -14.07 8.58 4.02
N ALA A 92 -15.37 8.31 4.18
CA ALA A 92 -16.54 9.09 3.79
C ALA A 92 -16.31 10.55 3.32
N ALA A 93 -16.66 10.82 2.06
CA ALA A 93 -16.73 12.16 1.46
C ALA A 93 -17.84 13.07 2.05
N ALA A 94 -18.28 12.82 3.28
CA ALA A 94 -19.41 13.49 3.94
C ALA A 94 -19.06 14.00 5.35
N SER A 95 -17.78 14.29 5.60
CA SER A 95 -17.34 14.95 6.84
C SER A 95 -16.94 16.39 6.52
N ASP A 96 -17.72 17.35 7.00
CA ASP A 96 -17.45 18.79 6.83
C ASP A 96 -16.49 19.35 7.91
N GLY A 97 -15.90 18.47 8.73
CA GLY A 97 -15.04 18.84 9.86
C GLY A 97 -13.84 17.91 10.06
N ALA A 98 -12.86 18.41 10.81
CA ALA A 98 -11.65 17.67 11.18
C ALA A 98 -11.99 16.43 12.00
N ILE A 99 -11.42 15.29 11.60
CA ILE A 99 -11.67 14.02 12.28
C ILE A 99 -10.76 13.88 13.49
N THR A 100 -11.35 13.88 14.69
CA THR A 100 -10.64 13.54 15.94
C THR A 100 -10.76 12.07 16.30
N ARG A 101 -11.73 11.33 15.74
CA ARG A 101 -11.87 9.89 15.94
C ARG A 101 -12.30 9.19 14.66
N ARG A 102 -11.62 8.09 14.32
CA ARG A 102 -11.95 7.25 13.16
C ARG A 102 -11.83 5.77 13.47
N ARG A 103 -12.71 4.97 12.86
CA ARG A 103 -12.63 3.51 12.90
C ARG A 103 -11.93 2.98 11.64
N VAL A 104 -10.98 2.08 11.83
CA VAL A 104 -10.23 1.39 10.77
C VAL A 104 -10.34 -0.11 11.04
N GLY A 105 -11.25 -0.80 10.36
CA GLY A 105 -11.59 -2.19 10.69
C GLY A 105 -12.05 -2.32 12.16
N PRO A 106 -11.46 -3.24 12.96
CA PRO A 106 -11.78 -3.39 14.38
C PRO A 106 -11.06 -2.38 15.30
N PHE A 107 -10.24 -1.48 14.74
CA PHE A 107 -9.46 -0.52 15.51
C PHE A 107 -10.13 0.86 15.56
N ASP A 108 -10.05 1.50 16.72
CA ASP A 108 -10.44 2.89 16.92
C ASP A 108 -9.17 3.75 17.05
N LEU A 109 -9.05 4.76 16.19
CA LEU A 109 -8.03 5.80 16.26
C LEU A 109 -8.67 7.05 16.82
N GLU A 110 -8.03 7.67 17.80
CA GLU A 110 -8.46 8.91 18.43
C GLU A 110 -7.27 9.86 18.55
N ILE A 111 -7.47 11.11 18.17
CA ILE A 111 -6.49 12.18 18.38
C ILE A 111 -6.97 13.00 19.57
N LEU A 112 -6.20 12.95 20.65
CA LEU A 112 -6.38 13.80 21.82
C LEU A 112 -5.55 15.07 21.61
N GLU A 113 -6.23 16.22 21.58
CA GLU A 113 -5.55 17.51 21.49
C GLU A 113 -4.75 17.82 22.76
N GLY A 114 -3.62 18.50 22.60
CA GLY A 114 -2.65 18.75 23.68
C GLY A 114 -1.36 19.37 23.15
N ALA A 115 -0.32 19.43 23.98
CA ALA A 115 0.99 19.94 23.62
C ALA A 115 2.10 18.94 24.06
N PRO A 116 2.46 17.95 23.22
CA PRO A 116 1.96 17.70 21.86
C PRO A 116 0.62 16.93 21.84
N PRO A 117 -0.12 16.94 20.71
CA PRO A 117 -1.27 16.06 20.50
C PRO A 117 -0.87 14.58 20.56
N LEU A 118 -1.80 13.71 20.96
CA LEU A 118 -1.57 12.27 21.09
C LEU A 118 -2.50 11.49 20.16
N LEU A 119 -1.94 10.56 19.38
CA LEU A 119 -2.69 9.51 18.73
C LEU A 119 -2.86 8.33 19.70
N ILE A 120 -4.10 7.96 19.96
CA ILE A 120 -4.48 6.77 20.72
C ILE A 120 -5.09 5.77 19.75
N LEU A 121 -4.49 4.59 19.68
CA LEU A 121 -4.98 3.47 18.88
C LEU A 121 -5.44 2.36 19.82
N ARG A 122 -6.71 1.97 19.72
CA ARG A 122 -7.31 0.88 20.51
C ARG A 122 -7.80 -0.21 19.58
N GLY A 123 -7.70 -1.46 20.01
CA GLY A 123 -8.11 -2.61 19.20
C GLY A 123 -8.14 -3.90 20.02
N PRO A 124 -8.30 -5.05 19.35
CA PRO A 124 -8.21 -6.34 20.02
C PRO A 124 -6.76 -6.61 20.48
N ASP A 125 -6.57 -6.95 21.75
CA ASP A 125 -5.25 -7.11 22.39
C ASP A 125 -4.30 -8.07 21.66
N ALA A 126 -4.84 -9.12 21.02
CA ALA A 126 -4.03 -10.20 20.44
C ALA A 126 -3.27 -9.81 19.17
N SER A 127 -3.66 -8.75 18.46
CA SER A 127 -3.09 -8.38 17.16
C SER A 127 -3.05 -6.87 16.97
N MET A 128 -2.32 -6.18 17.83
CA MET A 128 -2.07 -4.74 17.67
C MET A 128 -1.05 -4.50 16.54
N PRO A 129 -1.29 -3.52 15.63
CA PRO A 129 -0.35 -3.18 14.58
C PRO A 129 0.92 -2.57 15.18
N ARG A 130 2.03 -2.72 14.45
CA ARG A 130 3.33 -2.13 14.80
C ARG A 130 3.63 -0.89 13.98
N ARG A 131 2.93 -0.72 12.85
CA ARG A 131 3.19 0.38 11.93
C ARG A 131 1.88 0.95 11.42
N ILE A 132 1.92 2.24 11.15
CA ILE A 132 0.85 2.94 10.45
C ILE A 132 1.43 3.53 9.17
N GLU A 133 0.67 3.37 8.09
CA GLU A 133 0.92 4.09 6.86
C GLU A 133 -0.33 4.87 6.46
N ALA A 134 -0.18 6.17 6.32
CA ALA A 134 -1.24 7.09 5.93
C ALA A 134 -0.92 7.69 4.56
N TRP A 135 -1.97 7.91 3.77
CA TRP A 135 -1.90 8.35 2.37
C TRP A 135 -2.91 9.46 2.11
N LEU A 136 -2.46 10.58 1.55
CA LEU A 136 -3.30 11.71 1.14
C LEU A 136 -2.79 12.24 -0.20
N GLY A 137 -3.54 11.99 -1.28
CA GLY A 137 -3.06 12.29 -2.63
C GLY A 137 -1.82 11.48 -3.00
N ASP A 138 -0.73 12.17 -3.32
CA ASP A 138 0.61 11.59 -3.60
C ASP A 138 1.54 11.62 -2.37
N GLU A 139 1.09 12.18 -1.25
CA GLU A 139 1.80 12.16 0.02
C GLU A 139 1.52 10.87 0.79
N ALA A 140 2.58 10.34 1.40
CA ALA A 140 2.51 9.18 2.27
C ALA A 140 3.45 9.36 3.45
N VAL A 141 2.99 8.96 4.64
CA VAL A 141 3.80 8.92 5.84
C VAL A 141 3.71 7.53 6.47
N ARG A 142 4.86 7.01 6.89
CA ARG A 142 4.98 5.71 7.55
C ARG A 142 5.68 5.90 8.88
N LEU A 143 5.04 5.45 9.96
CA LEU A 143 5.58 5.52 11.30
C LEU A 143 5.51 4.17 12.01
N ASP A 144 6.49 3.97 12.89
CA ASP A 144 6.42 2.92 13.91
C ASP A 144 5.47 3.38 15.02
N LEU A 145 4.57 2.51 15.42
CA LEU A 145 3.58 2.75 16.46
C LEU A 145 4.13 2.39 17.85
N GLY A 146 5.19 1.60 17.92
CA GLY A 146 5.75 1.09 19.16
C GLY A 146 4.93 -0.06 19.77
N PRO A 147 5.28 -0.49 20.98
CA PRO A 147 4.52 -1.50 21.71
C PRO A 147 3.20 -0.96 22.28
N PRO A 148 2.13 -1.78 22.34
CA PRO A 148 0.95 -1.40 23.10
C PRO A 148 1.28 -1.39 24.59
N ALA A 149 0.68 -0.44 25.30
CA ALA A 149 0.60 -0.36 26.75
C ALA A 149 -0.88 -0.46 27.15
N ASP A 150 -1.22 -1.39 28.04
CA ASP A 150 -2.58 -1.60 28.54
C ASP A 150 -3.66 -1.69 27.44
N GLY A 151 -3.37 -2.45 26.37
CA GLY A 151 -4.30 -2.70 25.26
C GLY A 151 -4.47 -1.52 24.28
N ALA A 152 -3.66 -0.46 24.43
CA ALA A 152 -3.66 0.69 23.53
C ALA A 152 -2.24 1.03 23.07
N ILE A 153 -2.13 1.66 21.90
CA ILE A 153 -0.89 2.30 21.48
C ILE A 153 -1.06 3.81 21.60
N LEU A 154 -0.03 4.46 22.16
CA LEU A 154 0.07 5.91 22.32
C LEU A 154 1.25 6.41 21.51
N LEU A 155 0.99 7.34 20.58
CA LEU A 155 2.02 7.99 19.77
C LEU A 155 1.87 9.50 19.89
N ALA A 156 2.95 10.20 20.25
CA ALA A 156 2.98 11.65 20.24
C ALA A 156 3.05 12.17 18.80
N LEU A 157 2.14 13.05 18.43
CA LEU A 157 2.11 13.77 17.15
C LEU A 157 2.85 15.10 17.30
N ASP A 158 4.12 15.02 17.70
CA ASP A 158 4.94 16.18 18.05
C ASP A 158 5.26 17.04 16.80
N PRO A 159 4.92 18.35 16.79
CA PRO A 159 5.25 19.25 15.69
C PRO A 159 6.75 19.38 15.39
N SER A 160 7.62 19.06 16.35
CA SER A 160 9.07 19.04 16.16
C SER A 160 9.58 17.81 15.41
N VAL A 161 8.73 16.78 15.23
CA VAL A 161 9.01 15.57 14.47
C VAL A 161 8.18 15.60 13.17
N PRO A 162 8.79 15.93 12.00
CA PRO A 162 8.04 16.21 10.77
C PRO A 162 7.06 15.10 10.34
N GLU A 163 7.47 13.83 10.47
CA GLU A 163 6.63 12.69 10.12
C GLU A 163 5.45 12.53 11.09
N ALA A 164 5.64 12.83 12.38
CA ALA A 164 4.59 12.76 13.39
C ALA A 164 3.57 13.89 13.21
N ASP A 165 4.04 15.10 12.94
CA ASP A 165 3.19 16.24 12.55
C ASP A 165 2.39 15.93 11.28
N GLN A 166 3.05 15.42 10.24
CA GLN A 166 2.40 15.08 8.98
C GLN A 166 1.34 14.00 9.17
N LEU A 167 1.63 12.95 9.94
CA LEU A 167 0.62 11.93 10.28
C LEU A 167 -0.58 12.57 10.98
N GLY A 168 -0.34 13.45 11.96
CA GLY A 168 -1.40 14.16 12.68
C GLY A 168 -2.28 15.00 11.77
N ARG A 169 -1.70 15.71 10.79
CA ARG A 169 -2.44 16.49 9.79
C ARG A 169 -3.24 15.58 8.85
N MET A 170 -2.62 14.52 8.34
CA MET A 170 -3.28 13.56 7.43
C MET A 170 -4.45 12.85 8.09
N LEU A 171 -4.30 12.36 9.33
CA LEU A 171 -5.36 11.61 10.00
C LEU A 171 -6.63 12.42 10.28
N ARG A 172 -6.51 13.76 10.38
CA ARG A 172 -7.65 14.68 10.51
C ARG A 172 -8.40 14.91 9.20
N ASP A 173 -7.77 14.60 8.07
CA ASP A 173 -8.38 14.69 6.75
C ASP A 173 -9.25 13.46 6.45
N PRO A 174 -10.55 13.62 6.12
CA PRO A 174 -11.42 12.50 5.77
C PRO A 174 -10.95 11.71 4.54
N ALA A 175 -10.30 12.36 3.57
CA ALA A 175 -9.79 11.70 2.37
C ALA A 175 -8.54 10.86 2.64
N CYS A 176 -7.94 10.94 3.84
CA CYS A 176 -6.76 10.18 4.19
C CYS A 176 -7.07 8.67 4.24
N ALA A 177 -6.38 7.91 3.40
CA ALA A 177 -6.34 6.46 3.48
C ALA A 177 -5.37 6.03 4.58
N VAL A 178 -5.73 4.98 5.34
CA VAL A 178 -4.94 4.48 6.48
C VAL A 178 -4.78 2.98 6.38
N PHE A 179 -3.57 2.50 6.61
CA PHE A 179 -3.20 1.08 6.66
C PHE A 179 -2.50 0.81 7.99
N LEU A 180 -3.04 -0.15 8.75
CA LEU A 180 -2.48 -0.62 10.02
C LEU A 180 -1.80 -1.97 9.79
N LEU A 181 -0.48 -2.01 10.00
CA LEU A 181 0.42 -3.11 9.62
C LEU A 181 1.12 -3.71 10.84
#